data_AF-A0A9P8K032-F1
#
_entry.id   AF-A0A9P8K032-F1
#
_cell.length_a   1.000
_cell.length_b   1.000
_cell.length_c   1.000
_cell.angle_alpha   90.00
_cell.angle_beta   90.00
_cell.angle_gamma   90.00
#
_symmetry.space_group_name_H-M   'P 1'
#
loop_
_entity.id
_entity.type
_entity.pdbx_description
1 polymer ?
#
loop_
_entity_poly.entity_id
_entity_poly.type
_entity_poly.pdbx_seq_one_letter_code
_entity_poly.pdbx_strand_id
1 'polypeptide(L)'
;MRTELVETLFNDDELFLAEKEARSLLKEPMMPCYYRIHCLVLLAQCLKDWHQAKYYQDCAEQIWHRMRLLSPAERSRADDNSVMDEFRTMLDELEEDMVADKPKNADYAECLDGVAVHRLEPAEEEEELEEDVEMTEQKEGESQSADQEEIQKAE
;
A
#
# COMPACT_ATOMS: atom_id res chain seq x y z
N MET A 1 -13.42 25.83 5.11
CA MET A 1 -12.15 25.11 4.92
C MET A 1 -12.39 23.63 5.12
N ARG A 2 -11.63 22.77 4.43
CA ARG A 2 -11.73 21.30 4.52
C ARG A 2 -11.68 20.75 5.94
N THR A 3 -10.90 21.39 6.82
CA THR A 3 -10.76 20.96 8.22
C THR A 3 -11.98 21.31 9.08
N GLU A 4 -12.80 22.31 8.71
CA GLU A 4 -13.90 22.81 9.56
C GLU A 4 -14.97 21.75 9.83
N LEU A 5 -15.23 20.84 8.88
CA LEU A 5 -16.15 19.72 9.10
C LEU A 5 -15.60 18.74 10.15
N VAL A 6 -14.30 18.45 10.12
CA VAL A 6 -13.67 17.54 11.09
C VAL A 6 -13.52 18.21 12.46
N GLU A 7 -13.10 19.48 12.47
CA GLU A 7 -12.97 20.33 13.67
C GLU A 7 -14.32 20.70 14.33
N THR A 8 -15.45 20.40 13.68
CA THR A 8 -16.81 20.48 14.29
C THR A 8 -17.38 19.12 14.71
N LEU A 9 -16.82 18.00 14.25
CA LEU A 9 -17.24 16.63 14.59
C LEU A 9 -16.39 15.99 15.69
N PHE A 10 -15.12 16.40 15.81
CA PHE A 10 -14.15 15.89 16.80
C PHE A 10 -13.54 17.05 17.59
N ASN A 11 -13.18 16.82 18.85
CA ASN A 11 -12.27 17.74 19.56
C ASN A 11 -10.79 17.49 19.20
N ASP A 12 -9.90 18.42 19.53
CA ASP A 12 -8.48 18.37 19.16
C ASP A 12 -7.77 17.05 19.57
N ASP A 13 -8.10 16.50 20.75
CA ASP A 13 -7.53 15.24 21.25
C ASP A 13 -8.04 14.02 20.47
N GLU A 14 -9.35 13.98 20.18
CA GLU A 14 -9.98 12.93 19.35
C GLU A 14 -9.45 12.98 17.91
N LEU A 15 -9.32 14.18 17.34
CA LEU A 15 -8.79 14.41 16.00
C LEU A 15 -7.33 13.93 15.88
N PHE A 16 -6.48 14.27 16.85
CA PHE A 16 -5.10 13.78 16.92
C PHE A 16 -5.02 12.26 17.06
N LEU A 17 -5.90 11.64 17.87
CA LEU A 17 -5.98 10.19 18.00
C LEU A 17 -6.43 9.53 16.69
N ALA A 18 -7.44 10.08 16.01
CA ALA A 18 -7.95 9.57 14.74
C ALA A 18 -6.89 9.65 13.62
N GLU A 19 -6.16 10.77 13.49
CA GLU A 19 -5.05 10.90 12.53
C GLU A 19 -3.96 9.85 12.82
N LYS A 20 -3.56 9.72 14.09
CA LYS A 20 -2.53 8.77 14.53
C LYS A 20 -2.94 7.31 14.28
N GLU A 21 -4.20 6.96 14.53
CA GLU A 21 -4.72 5.60 14.31
C GLU A 21 -4.83 5.30 12.81
N ALA A 22 -5.38 6.20 11.99
CA ALA A 22 -5.40 6.04 10.53
C ALA A 22 -3.99 5.87 9.93
N ARG A 23 -3.00 6.65 10.41
CA ARG A 23 -1.57 6.46 10.05
C ARG A 23 -0.98 5.13 10.51
N SER A 24 -1.52 4.51 11.55
CA SER A 24 -1.10 3.18 11.99
C SER A 24 -1.76 2.10 11.12
N LEU A 25 -3.06 2.19 10.91
CA LEU A 25 -3.87 1.29 10.08
C LEU A 25 -3.37 1.19 8.64
N LEU A 26 -2.93 2.30 8.04
CA LEU A 26 -2.35 2.30 6.69
C LEU A 26 -1.00 1.58 6.58
N LYS A 27 -0.30 1.30 7.69
CA LYS A 27 0.92 0.47 7.68
C LYS A 27 0.62 -1.02 7.57
N GLU A 28 -0.60 -1.45 7.89
CA GLU A 28 -0.99 -2.85 7.77
C GLU A 28 -1.02 -3.27 6.29
N PRO A 29 -0.21 -4.27 5.88
CA PRO A 29 -0.07 -4.64 4.48
C PRO A 29 -1.31 -5.38 3.95
N MET A 30 -2.07 -6.01 4.84
CA MET A 30 -3.27 -6.81 4.50
C MET A 30 -4.58 -6.07 4.76
N MET A 31 -4.55 -4.75 5.02
CA MET A 31 -5.77 -3.96 5.20
C MET A 31 -6.62 -3.96 3.91
N PRO A 32 -7.91 -4.36 3.97
CA PRO A 32 -8.82 -4.33 2.82
C PRO A 32 -8.97 -2.92 2.24
N CYS A 33 -9.10 -2.83 0.91
CA CYS A 33 -9.13 -1.56 0.19
C CYS A 33 -10.24 -0.61 0.65
N TYR A 34 -11.39 -1.15 1.10
CA TYR A 34 -12.49 -0.39 1.72
C TYR A 34 -12.00 0.47 2.90
N TYR A 35 -11.41 -0.15 3.92
CA TYR A 35 -10.88 0.57 5.09
C TYR A 35 -9.70 1.48 4.71
N ARG A 36 -8.94 1.09 3.68
CA ARG A 36 -7.81 1.86 3.16
C ARG A 36 -8.27 3.20 2.56
N ILE A 37 -9.37 3.23 1.78
CA ILE A 37 -9.96 4.47 1.27
C ILE A 37 -10.44 5.36 2.42
N HIS A 38 -11.22 4.82 3.37
CA HIS A 38 -11.70 5.57 4.55
C HIS A 38 -10.56 6.21 5.35
N CYS A 39 -9.48 5.49 5.61
CA CYS A 39 -8.31 6.03 6.31
C CYS A 39 -7.59 7.14 5.52
N LEU A 40 -7.58 7.06 4.19
CA LEU A 40 -6.95 8.07 3.32
C LEU A 40 -7.79 9.35 3.23
N VAL A 41 -9.12 9.22 3.08
CA VAL A 41 -10.06 10.36 3.11
C VAL A 41 -9.96 11.09 4.44
N LEU A 42 -10.01 10.36 5.56
CA LEU A 42 -9.88 10.93 6.90
C LEU A 42 -8.56 11.73 7.03
N LEU A 43 -7.42 11.17 6.63
CA LEU A 43 -6.15 11.90 6.67
C LEU A 43 -6.13 13.14 5.78
N ALA A 44 -6.74 13.09 4.59
CA ALA A 44 -6.85 14.27 3.72
C ALA A 44 -7.69 15.38 4.38
N GLN A 45 -8.78 15.03 5.05
CA GLN A 45 -9.64 15.98 5.76
C GLN A 45 -8.98 16.56 7.03
N CYS A 46 -8.28 15.74 7.82
CA CYS A 46 -7.61 16.18 9.05
C CYS A 46 -6.41 17.11 8.80
N LEU A 47 -5.69 16.95 7.68
CA LEU A 47 -4.42 17.62 7.46
C LEU A 47 -4.56 19.07 7.02
N LYS A 48 -3.84 19.97 7.69
CA LYS A 48 -3.81 21.41 7.39
C LYS A 48 -2.90 21.78 6.22
N ASP A 49 -1.93 20.92 5.90
CA ASP A 49 -1.10 21.02 4.70
C ASP A 49 -1.88 20.50 3.48
N TRP A 50 -2.14 21.38 2.51
CA TRP A 50 -2.90 21.05 1.30
C TRP A 50 -2.19 20.03 0.40
N HIS A 51 -0.86 20.07 0.30
CA HIS A 51 -0.11 19.15 -0.57
C HIS A 51 -0.09 17.73 0.03
N GLN A 52 0.04 17.63 1.36
CA GLN A 52 -0.11 16.34 2.04
C GLN A 52 -1.54 15.81 1.94
N ALA A 53 -2.56 16.66 2.12
CA ALA A 53 -3.95 16.27 1.92
C ALA A 53 -4.22 15.75 0.50
N LYS A 54 -3.72 16.46 -0.53
CA LYS A 54 -3.82 16.07 -1.95
C LYS A 54 -3.20 14.70 -2.21
N TYR A 55 -2.01 14.44 -1.66
CA TYR A 55 -1.35 13.13 -1.77
C TYR A 55 -2.21 11.96 -1.22
N TYR A 56 -2.87 12.14 -0.07
CA TYR A 56 -3.74 11.10 0.47
C TYR A 56 -5.02 10.91 -0.35
N GLN A 57 -5.60 11.98 -0.89
CA GLN A 57 -6.73 11.92 -1.80
C GLN A 57 -6.36 11.24 -3.14
N ASP A 58 -5.23 11.57 -3.77
CA ASP A 58 -4.72 10.89 -4.98
C ASP A 58 -4.45 9.39 -4.75
N CYS A 59 -4.07 9.02 -3.52
CA CYS A 59 -3.93 7.62 -3.12
C CYS A 59 -5.30 6.92 -2.97
N ALA A 60 -6.32 7.61 -2.46
CA ALA A 60 -7.67 7.09 -2.33
C ALA A 60 -8.33 6.87 -3.71
N GLU A 61 -8.22 7.86 -4.60
CA GLU A 61 -8.69 7.81 -5.98
C GLU A 61 -8.05 6.65 -6.76
N GLN A 62 -6.74 6.46 -6.64
CA GLN A 62 -6.06 5.33 -7.27
C GLN A 62 -6.56 3.97 -6.78
N ILE A 63 -6.94 3.84 -5.51
CA ILE A 63 -7.52 2.59 -4.99
C ILE A 63 -8.94 2.41 -5.53
N TRP A 64 -9.77 3.47 -5.52
CA TRP A 64 -11.13 3.42 -6.07
C TRP A 64 -11.16 3.06 -7.55
N HIS A 65 -10.32 3.69 -8.37
CA HIS A 65 -10.18 3.36 -9.80
C HIS A 65 -9.74 1.90 -10.02
N ARG A 66 -8.79 1.39 -9.22
CA ARG A 66 -8.36 -0.02 -9.30
C ARG A 66 -9.49 -0.98 -8.90
N MET A 67 -10.26 -0.65 -7.86
CA MET A 67 -11.43 -1.44 -7.45
C MET A 67 -12.51 -1.47 -8.53
N ARG A 68 -12.86 -0.33 -9.14
CA ARG A 68 -13.87 -0.28 -10.22
C ARG A 68 -13.39 -0.96 -11.51
N LEU A 69 -12.08 -0.98 -11.78
CA LEU A 69 -11.50 -1.74 -12.91
C LEU A 69 -11.58 -3.26 -12.70
N LEU A 70 -11.34 -3.73 -11.47
CA LEU A 70 -11.43 -5.16 -11.11
C LEU A 70 -12.88 -5.65 -10.98
N SER A 71 -13.78 -4.77 -10.52
CA SER A 71 -15.22 -5.02 -10.40
C SER A 71 -16.04 -3.96 -11.19
N PRO A 72 -16.15 -4.11 -12.53
CA PRO A 72 -16.98 -3.23 -13.35
C PRO A 72 -18.46 -3.26 -12.94
N ALA A 73 -19.13 -2.11 -13.00
CA ALA A 73 -20.46 -1.91 -12.44
C ALA A 73 -21.53 -2.84 -13.06
N GLU A 74 -21.37 -3.23 -14.32
CA GLU A 74 -22.26 -4.15 -15.05
C GLU A 74 -22.09 -5.62 -14.65
N ARG A 75 -21.11 -5.93 -13.80
CA ARG A 75 -20.74 -7.29 -13.35
C ARG A 75 -20.66 -7.45 -11.83
N SER A 76 -20.58 -6.35 -11.10
CA SER A 76 -20.61 -6.31 -9.63
C SER A 76 -22.00 -6.64 -9.08
N ARG A 77 -22.09 -6.95 -7.77
CA ARG A 77 -23.41 -7.03 -7.09
C ARG A 77 -23.96 -5.63 -6.83
N ALA A 78 -25.26 -5.55 -6.52
CA ALA A 78 -25.89 -4.29 -6.13
C ALA A 78 -25.21 -3.66 -4.89
N ASP A 79 -24.93 -4.48 -3.87
CA ASP A 79 -24.28 -4.06 -2.63
C ASP A 79 -22.83 -3.58 -2.89
N ASP A 80 -22.07 -4.31 -3.72
CA ASP A 80 -20.71 -3.95 -4.12
C ASP A 80 -20.68 -2.62 -4.91
N ASN A 81 -21.71 -2.36 -5.72
CA ASN A 81 -21.88 -1.09 -6.43
C ASN A 81 -22.26 0.04 -5.46
N SER A 82 -23.16 -0.16 -4.50
CA SER A 82 -23.53 0.85 -3.48
C SER A 82 -22.29 1.37 -2.75
N VAL A 83 -21.46 0.47 -2.23
CA VAL A 83 -20.20 0.81 -1.56
C VAL A 83 -19.25 1.60 -2.47
N MET A 84 -19.18 1.23 -3.75
CA MET A 84 -18.34 1.93 -4.73
C MET A 84 -18.91 3.28 -5.18
N ASP A 85 -20.22 3.51 -5.05
CA ASP A 85 -20.89 4.77 -5.38
C ASP A 85 -20.88 5.72 -4.15
N GLU A 86 -20.99 5.17 -2.93
CA GLU A 86 -20.71 5.85 -1.65
C GLU A 86 -19.28 6.41 -1.63
N PHE A 87 -18.28 5.60 -2.01
CA PHE A 87 -16.90 6.07 -2.13
C PHE A 87 -16.71 7.14 -3.21
N ARG A 88 -17.45 7.10 -4.32
CA ARG A 88 -17.36 8.14 -5.35
C ARG A 88 -17.85 9.47 -4.79
N THR A 89 -19.02 9.46 -4.14
CA THR A 89 -19.60 10.61 -3.46
C THR A 89 -18.63 11.23 -2.45
N MET A 90 -18.05 10.41 -1.56
CA MET A 90 -17.07 10.83 -0.55
C MET A 90 -15.78 11.43 -1.15
N LEU A 91 -15.33 10.94 -2.32
CA LEU A 91 -14.16 11.47 -3.02
C LEU A 91 -14.46 12.75 -3.81
N ASP A 92 -15.67 12.88 -4.35
CA ASP A 92 -16.15 14.11 -4.99
C ASP A 92 -16.32 15.25 -3.96
N GLU A 93 -16.96 14.98 -2.82
CA GLU A 93 -17.07 15.92 -1.69
C GLU A 93 -15.69 16.38 -1.20
N LEU A 94 -14.73 15.46 -1.10
CA LEU A 94 -13.35 15.79 -0.74
C LEU A 94 -12.63 16.62 -1.80
N GLU A 95 -12.84 16.38 -3.10
CA GLU A 95 -12.25 17.23 -4.16
C GLU A 95 -12.87 18.64 -4.14
N GLU A 96 -14.16 18.80 -3.88
CA GLU A 96 -14.78 20.14 -3.73
C GLU A 96 -14.15 20.94 -2.57
N ASP A 97 -13.97 20.33 -1.41
CA ASP A 97 -13.26 20.91 -0.26
C ASP A 97 -11.78 21.21 -0.57
N MET A 98 -11.10 20.32 -1.29
CA MET A 98 -9.72 20.49 -1.71
C MET A 98 -9.54 21.62 -2.72
N VAL A 99 -10.49 21.80 -3.65
CA VAL A 99 -10.49 22.91 -4.61
C VAL A 99 -10.77 24.25 -3.91
N ALA A 100 -11.69 24.27 -2.93
CA ALA A 100 -11.99 25.47 -2.15
C ALA A 100 -10.78 25.98 -1.34
N ASP A 101 -10.00 25.07 -0.76
CA ASP A 101 -8.82 25.39 0.06
C ASP A 101 -7.51 25.57 -0.75
N LYS A 102 -7.54 25.45 -2.09
CA LYS A 102 -6.32 25.38 -2.91
C LYS A 102 -5.42 26.63 -2.80
N PRO A 103 -4.15 26.48 -2.37
CA PRO A 103 -3.19 27.59 -2.35
C PRO A 103 -2.95 28.18 -3.75
N LYS A 104 -2.88 29.51 -3.85
CA LYS A 104 -2.69 30.24 -5.12
C LYS A 104 -1.36 29.95 -5.84
N ASN A 105 -0.43 29.28 -5.16
CA ASN A 105 0.88 28.86 -5.65
C ASN A 105 1.02 27.33 -5.76
N ALA A 106 -0.05 26.56 -5.50
CA ALA A 106 0.01 25.10 -5.48
C ALA A 106 0.49 24.49 -6.81
N ASP A 107 0.13 25.10 -7.94
CA ASP A 107 0.53 24.68 -9.29
C ASP A 107 2.04 24.83 -9.57
N TYR A 108 2.79 25.48 -8.69
CA TYR A 108 4.25 25.61 -8.78
C TYR A 108 5.00 24.61 -7.87
N ALA A 109 4.30 23.91 -6.97
CA ALA A 109 4.91 23.00 -6.00
C ALA A 109 5.41 21.69 -6.63
N GLU A 110 4.82 21.24 -7.75
CA GLU A 110 5.25 20.05 -8.50
C GLU A 110 6.72 20.12 -8.98
N CYS A 111 7.32 21.31 -8.97
CA CYS A 111 8.72 21.52 -9.33
C CYS A 111 9.72 21.43 -8.15
N LEU A 112 9.26 21.35 -6.89
CA LEU A 112 10.11 21.51 -5.70
C LEU A 112 9.64 20.69 -4.46
N ASP A 113 9.84 19.37 -4.47
CA ASP A 113 10.76 18.74 -3.50
C ASP A 113 11.27 17.38 -4.04
N GLY A 114 12.31 16.84 -3.41
CA GLY A 114 13.02 15.65 -3.87
C GLY A 114 12.20 14.37 -3.75
N VAL A 115 12.19 13.58 -4.83
CA VAL A 115 11.84 12.16 -4.74
C VAL A 115 12.87 11.48 -3.85
N ALA A 116 12.52 11.29 -2.58
CA ALA A 116 13.23 10.41 -1.65
C ALA A 116 13.04 8.95 -2.11
N VAL A 117 13.69 8.60 -3.22
CA VAL A 117 13.89 7.21 -3.61
C VAL A 117 14.62 6.56 -2.44
N HIS A 118 13.95 5.64 -1.74
CA HIS A 118 14.64 4.66 -0.93
C HIS A 118 15.52 3.83 -1.86
N ARG A 119 16.72 4.33 -2.13
CA ARG A 119 17.83 3.54 -2.64
C ARG A 119 18.01 2.43 -1.62
N LEU A 120 17.56 1.23 -1.98
CA LEU A 120 18.08 0.01 -1.39
C LEU A 120 19.58 0.08 -1.60
N GLU A 121 20.33 0.28 -0.53
CA GLU A 121 21.78 0.23 -0.61
C GLU A 121 22.17 -1.19 -1.00
N PRO A 122 23.10 -1.37 -1.95
CA PRO A 122 23.54 -2.71 -2.31
C PRO A 122 24.13 -3.36 -1.05
N ALA A 123 23.76 -4.62 -0.80
CA ALA A 123 24.42 -5.38 0.25
C ALA A 123 25.92 -5.45 -0.06
N GLU A 124 26.75 -5.16 0.94
CA GLU A 124 28.21 -5.12 0.76
C GLU A 124 28.71 -6.55 0.47
N GLU A 125 29.30 -6.74 -0.72
CA GLU A 125 29.93 -7.99 -1.11
C GLU A 125 31.32 -8.06 -0.44
N GLU A 126 31.39 -8.69 0.74
CA GLU A 126 32.67 -9.03 1.38
C GLU A 126 33.34 -10.21 0.63
N GLU A 127 34.14 -9.87 -0.39
CA GLU A 127 35.03 -10.78 -1.10
C GLU A 127 36.43 -10.75 -0.44
N GLU A 128 36.79 -11.81 0.30
CA GLU A 128 38.18 -12.13 0.65
C GLU A 128 38.63 -13.41 -0.07
N LEU A 129 39.86 -13.40 -0.58
CA LEU A 129 40.38 -14.35 -1.57
C LEU A 129 41.33 -15.41 -0.97
N GLU A 130 41.17 -16.63 -1.49
CA GLU A 130 42.18 -17.64 -1.88
C GLU A 130 43.54 -17.75 -1.14
N GLU A 131 43.92 -19.00 -0.78
CA GLU A 131 45.15 -19.65 -1.31
C GLU A 131 45.14 -21.19 -1.10
N ASP A 132 45.88 -21.93 -1.94
CA ASP A 132 46.03 -23.42 -1.96
C ASP A 132 46.94 -23.96 -0.81
N VAL A 133 47.24 -25.26 -0.56
CA VAL A 133 47.21 -26.57 -1.29
C VAL A 133 46.88 -27.72 -0.25
N GLU A 134 46.99 -29.05 -0.42
CA GLU A 134 47.68 -29.99 -1.34
C GLU A 134 46.87 -31.32 -1.50
N MET A 135 47.27 -32.21 -2.41
CA MET A 135 46.58 -33.48 -2.75
C MET A 135 47.03 -34.70 -1.93
N THR A 136 46.13 -35.67 -1.70
CA THR A 136 46.45 -37.12 -1.56
C THR A 136 45.33 -37.99 -2.16
N GLU A 137 45.65 -39.23 -2.54
CA GLU A 137 44.83 -40.08 -3.43
C GLU A 137 44.07 -41.26 -2.75
N GLN A 138 43.24 -41.93 -3.55
CA GLN A 138 42.69 -43.30 -3.38
C GLN A 138 41.53 -43.43 -2.35
N LYS A 139 40.53 -44.32 -2.54
CA LYS A 139 40.49 -45.54 -3.37
C LYS A 139 39.08 -45.88 -3.93
N GLU A 140 39.02 -46.91 -4.78
CA GLU A 140 37.87 -47.36 -5.58
C GLU A 140 36.70 -48.00 -4.78
N GLY A 141 35.52 -48.11 -5.41
CA GLY A 141 34.38 -48.86 -4.86
C GLY A 141 33.10 -48.84 -5.73
N GLU A 142 33.07 -49.58 -6.84
CA GLU A 142 31.84 -49.81 -7.62
C GLU A 142 30.87 -50.79 -6.92
N SER A 143 29.55 -50.61 -7.10
CA SER A 143 28.57 -51.70 -7.27
C SER A 143 27.19 -51.19 -7.72
N GLN A 144 26.47 -52.00 -8.49
CA GLN A 144 25.13 -51.72 -9.04
C GLN A 144 24.08 -52.73 -8.57
N SER A 145 22.89 -52.27 -8.16
CA SER A 145 21.59 -52.96 -8.22
C SER A 145 20.51 -52.00 -7.70
N ALA A 146 19.42 -51.62 -8.39
CA ALA A 146 18.43 -52.38 -9.17
C ALA A 146 17.38 -53.10 -8.30
N ASP A 147 16.11 -52.96 -8.72
CA ASP A 147 14.91 -53.74 -8.33
C ASP A 147 14.38 -53.60 -6.87
N GLN A 148 13.07 -53.69 -6.59
CA GLN A 148 11.86 -53.54 -7.44
C GLN A 148 10.61 -53.18 -6.58
N GLU A 149 9.44 -53.16 -7.21
CA GLU A 149 8.10 -52.94 -6.63
C GLU A 149 7.72 -53.95 -5.52
N GLU A 150 6.78 -53.58 -4.64
CA GLU A 150 5.48 -54.28 -4.62
C GLU A 150 4.35 -53.44 -4.01
N ILE A 151 3.11 -53.90 -4.23
CA ILE A 151 1.84 -53.19 -3.98
C ILE A 151 0.97 -54.00 -3.01
N GLN A 152 0.15 -53.34 -2.19
CA GLN A 152 -1.15 -53.95 -1.86
C GLN A 152 -2.28 -52.94 -1.59
N LYS A 153 -3.39 -53.13 -2.32
CA LYS A 153 -4.74 -52.61 -2.03
C LYS A 153 -5.64 -53.81 -1.73
N ALA A 154 -6.36 -53.77 -0.61
CA ALA A 154 -7.55 -54.55 -0.27
C ALA A 154 -7.97 -54.14 1.16
N GLU A 155 -9.23 -53.97 1.53
CA GLU A 155 -10.50 -53.91 0.77
C GLU A 155 -11.38 -52.78 1.35
#